data_AF-A0AAV0NV86-F1
#
_entry.id   AF-A0AAV0NV86-F1
#
_cell.length_a   1.000
_cell.length_b   1.000
_cell.length_c   1.000
_cell.angle_alpha   90.00
_cell.angle_beta   90.00
_cell.angle_gamma   90.00
#
_symmetry.space_group_name_H-M   'P 1'
#
loop_
_entity.id
_entity.type
_entity.pdbx_description
1 polymer ?
#
loop_
_entity_poly.entity_id
_entity_poly.type
_entity_poly.pdbx_seq_one_letter_code
_entity_poly.pdbx_strand_id
1 'polypeptide(L)'
;NQVLPIFRKFEIVHFLKTDARLSNNELPENVQKMRCKVYYEGLRFTPHLEKIGKKVVSILRKKGPFLALHLRYEKDMLAFTGCTKELNKQEVDELTSMRFVIQSFFLSPQFGFSSLMRYVSKGMHVHGGRRRR
;
A
#
# COMPACT_ATOMS: atom_id res chain seq x y z
N ASN A 1 9.21 -9.60 -24.06
CA ASN A 1 9.63 -9.41 -25.47
C ASN A 1 8.76 -8.46 -26.31
N GLN A 2 7.65 -7.90 -25.82
CA GLN A 2 6.78 -7.07 -26.68
C GLN A 2 7.15 -5.57 -26.71
N VAL A 3 7.73 -5.03 -25.63
CA VAL A 3 8.03 -3.58 -25.52
C VAL A 3 9.38 -3.20 -26.14
N LEU A 4 10.40 -4.05 -25.98
CA LEU A 4 11.77 -3.75 -26.42
C LEU A 4 11.90 -3.47 -27.94
N PRO A 5 11.22 -4.23 -28.84
CA PRO A 5 11.26 -3.93 -30.28
C PRO A 5 10.60 -2.59 -30.64
N ILE A 6 9.53 -2.20 -29.94
CA ILE A 6 8.82 -0.94 -30.16
C ILE A 6 9.71 0.23 -29.73
N PHE A 7 10.34 0.11 -28.56
CA PHE A 7 11.26 1.13 -28.06
C PHE A 7 12.44 1.36 -29.01
N ARG A 8 13.03 0.28 -29.57
CA ARG A 8 14.10 0.37 -30.56
C ARG A 8 13.68 1.05 -31.87
N LYS A 9 12.39 1.03 -32.22
CA LYS A 9 11.88 1.61 -33.48
C LYS A 9 11.52 3.09 -33.36
N PHE A 10 10.95 3.50 -32.23
CA PHE A 10 10.37 4.84 -32.08
C PHE A 10 11.18 5.78 -31.18
N GLU A 11 12.23 5.28 -30.50
CA GLU A 11 13.15 5.97 -29.58
C GLU A 11 12.48 6.60 -28.32
N ILE A 12 11.32 7.22 -28.48
CA ILE A 12 10.47 7.79 -27.43
C ILE A 12 9.12 7.06 -27.47
N VAL A 13 8.71 6.51 -26.31
CA VAL A 13 7.43 5.82 -26.15
C VAL A 13 6.69 6.42 -24.97
N HIS A 14 5.47 6.92 -25.21
CA HIS A 14 4.59 7.41 -24.15
C HIS A 14 3.60 6.31 -23.74
N PHE A 15 3.63 5.92 -22.47
CA PHE A 15 2.68 4.96 -21.90
C PHE A 15 1.47 5.69 -21.34
N LEU A 16 0.28 5.43 -21.90
CA LEU A 16 -0.97 6.08 -21.47
C LEU A 16 -1.52 5.57 -20.13
N LYS A 17 -1.06 4.40 -19.66
CA LYS A 17 -1.48 3.75 -18.40
C LYS A 17 -0.26 3.34 -17.59
N THR A 18 0.43 4.31 -16.99
CA THR A 18 1.60 4.06 -16.12
C THR A 18 1.22 3.51 -14.75
N ASP A 19 -0.08 3.54 -14.41
CA ASP A 19 -0.68 2.93 -13.24
C ASP A 19 -0.82 1.41 -13.36
N ALA A 20 -0.74 0.87 -14.58
CA ALA A 20 -0.56 -0.56 -14.83
C ALA A 20 0.77 -0.98 -14.22
N ARG A 21 0.70 -1.61 -13.04
CA ARG A 21 1.87 -2.05 -12.29
C ARG A 21 2.71 -2.97 -13.18
N LEU A 22 3.93 -2.56 -13.52
CA LEU A 22 4.97 -3.50 -13.94
C LEU A 22 5.03 -4.61 -12.89
N SER A 23 4.88 -5.86 -13.32
CA SER A 23 4.66 -7.03 -12.47
C SER A 23 5.38 -6.92 -11.12
N ASN A 24 4.62 -6.68 -10.07
CA ASN A 24 5.16 -6.62 -8.70
C ASN A 24 5.40 -8.01 -8.11
N ASN A 25 4.83 -9.02 -8.75
CA ASN A 25 5.00 -10.42 -8.40
C ASN A 25 6.02 -11.04 -9.35
N GLU A 26 6.79 -12.03 -8.88
CA GLU A 26 7.71 -12.84 -9.68
C GLU A 26 9.00 -12.13 -10.16
N LEU A 27 9.31 -10.94 -9.64
CA LEU A 27 10.64 -10.36 -9.84
C LEU A 27 11.69 -11.12 -9.03
N PRO A 28 12.88 -11.39 -9.59
CA PRO A 28 14.01 -11.91 -8.84
C PRO A 28 14.32 -11.03 -7.62
N GLU A 29 14.67 -11.66 -6.50
CA GLU A 29 14.86 -10.96 -5.22
C GLU A 29 15.90 -9.83 -5.30
N ASN A 30 17.00 -10.06 -6.02
CA ASN A 30 18.05 -9.06 -6.25
C ASN A 30 17.52 -7.84 -7.01
N VAL A 31 16.67 -8.05 -8.02
CA VAL A 31 16.04 -6.98 -8.80
C VAL A 31 15.04 -6.22 -7.93
N GLN A 32 14.26 -6.93 -7.10
CA GLN A 32 13.33 -6.30 -6.18
C GLN A 32 14.04 -5.41 -5.15
N LYS A 33 15.13 -5.90 -4.55
CA LYS A 33 15.96 -5.13 -3.61
C LYS A 33 16.57 -3.90 -4.28
N MET A 34 17.10 -4.05 -5.49
CA MET A 34 17.65 -2.94 -6.27
C MET A 34 16.57 -1.89 -6.55
N ARG A 35 15.39 -2.31 -7.02
CA ARG A 35 14.24 -1.43 -7.28
C ARG A 35 13.85 -0.63 -6.03
N CYS A 36 13.74 -1.29 -4.88
CA CYS A 36 13.47 -0.62 -3.61
C CYS A 36 14.55 0.40 -3.24
N LYS A 37 15.84 0.05 -3.39
CA LYS A 37 16.95 0.96 -3.09
C LYS A 37 16.95 2.18 -4.00
N VAL A 38 16.75 1.98 -5.31
CA VAL A 38 16.68 3.08 -6.28
C VAL A 38 15.51 4.00 -5.98
N TYR A 39 14.32 3.46 -5.67
CA TYR A 39 13.18 4.30 -5.27
C TYR A 39 13.43 5.04 -3.97
N TYR A 40 14.05 4.41 -2.97
CA TYR A 40 14.37 5.06 -1.71
C TYR A 40 15.32 6.26 -1.89
N GLU A 41 16.34 6.12 -2.72
CA GLU A 41 17.30 7.19 -3.00
C GLU A 41 16.75 8.25 -3.97
N GLY A 42 15.93 7.84 -4.94
CA GLY A 42 15.37 8.72 -5.96
C GLY A 42 14.14 9.51 -5.48
N LEU A 43 13.34 8.96 -4.57
CA LEU A 43 12.12 9.58 -4.03
C LEU A 43 12.36 10.20 -2.65
N ARG A 44 13.45 10.94 -2.51
CA ARG A 44 13.73 11.70 -1.29
C ARG A 44 12.89 12.95 -1.22
N PHE A 45 12.49 13.30 0.00
CA PHE A 45 11.84 14.58 0.24
C PHE A 45 12.79 15.74 -0.06
N THR A 46 12.23 16.89 -0.43
CA THR A 46 13.03 18.10 -0.59
C THR A 46 13.76 18.44 0.72
N PRO A 47 14.93 19.10 0.67
CA PRO A 47 15.70 19.41 1.88
C PRO A 47 14.89 20.19 2.93
N HIS A 48 13.97 21.04 2.48
CA HIS A 48 13.08 21.79 3.36
C HIS A 48 12.13 20.89 4.16
N LEU A 49 11.47 19.93 3.51
CA LEU A 49 10.56 18.99 4.16
C LEU A 49 11.31 18.03 5.09
N GLU A 50 12.49 17.56 4.69
CA GLU A 50 13.34 16.75 5.58
C GLU A 50 13.71 17.52 6.86
N LYS A 51 14.05 18.81 6.73
CA LYS A 51 14.41 19.66 7.88
C LYS A 51 13.24 19.81 8.85
N ILE A 52 12.03 20.01 8.34
CA ILE A 52 10.81 20.09 9.16
C ILE A 52 10.57 18.76 9.87
N GLY A 53 10.60 17.63 9.14
CA GLY A 53 10.41 16.30 9.71
C GLY A 53 11.42 15.99 10.83
N LYS A 54 12.71 16.28 10.59
CA LYS A 54 13.78 16.12 11.58
C LYS A 54 13.54 16.99 12.82
N LYS A 55 13.06 18.22 12.66
CA LYS A 55 12.73 19.12 13.78
C LYS A 55 11.58 18.54 14.62
N VAL A 56 10.51 18.04 14.00
CA VAL A 56 9.39 17.41 14.71
C VAL A 56 9.87 16.21 15.51
N VAL A 57 10.63 15.30 14.90
CA VAL A 57 11.17 14.12 15.58
C VAL A 57 12.09 14.51 16.74
N SER A 58 12.94 15.53 16.57
CA SER A 58 13.81 16.03 17.64
C SER A 58 13.01 16.53 18.85
N ILE A 59 11.92 17.28 18.62
CA ILE A 59 11.04 17.77 19.69
C ILE A 59 10.39 16.60 20.42
N LEU A 60 9.87 15.60 19.69
CA LEU A 60 9.23 14.42 20.31
C LEU A 60 10.22 13.64 21.16
N ARG A 61 11.44 13.37 20.66
CA ARG A 61 12.48 12.66 21.41
C ARG A 61 12.91 13.37 22.69
N LYS A 62 12.94 14.71 22.69
CA LYS A 62 13.25 15.50 23.89
C LYS A 62 12.19 15.35 24.99
N LYS A 63 10.94 15.03 24.64
CA LYS A 63 9.86 14.78 25.59
C LYS A 63 9.84 13.35 26.13
N GLY A 64 10.63 12.45 25.54
CA GLY A 64 10.74 11.04 25.93
C GLY A 64 10.54 10.08 24.76
N PRO A 65 10.54 8.76 25.03
CA PRO A 65 10.19 7.75 24.04
C PRO A 65 8.80 7.99 23.46
N PHE A 66 8.62 7.72 22.16
CA PHE A 66 7.34 7.89 21.48
C PHE A 66 7.06 6.74 20.51
N LEU A 67 5.78 6.51 20.22
CA LEU A 67 5.30 5.56 19.22
C LEU A 67 4.68 6.34 18.05
N ALA A 68 5.03 6.00 16.82
CA ALA A 68 4.43 6.56 15.62
C ALA A 68 3.56 5.49 14.93
N LEU A 69 2.28 5.81 14.71
CA LEU A 69 1.32 4.93 14.05
C LEU A 69 0.82 5.60 12.77
N HIS A 70 0.92 4.90 11.65
CA HIS A 70 0.31 5.31 10.38
C HIS A 70 -0.97 4.51 10.18
N LEU A 71 -2.12 5.12 10.51
CA LEU A 71 -3.43 4.52 10.38
C LEU A 71 -4.03 4.93 9.03
N ARG A 72 -4.25 3.96 8.14
CA ARG A 72 -4.94 4.19 6.86
C ARG A 72 -6.39 3.75 6.97
N TYR A 73 -7.23 4.66 7.45
CA TYR A 73 -8.66 4.43 7.70
C TYR A 73 -9.53 4.98 6.57
N GLU A 74 -9.30 4.48 5.36
CA GLU A 74 -10.08 4.84 4.16
C GLU A 74 -11.10 3.72 3.86
N LYS A 75 -12.25 4.05 3.25
CA LYS A 75 -13.34 3.09 2.97
C LYS A 75 -12.87 1.90 2.11
N ASP A 76 -11.95 2.13 1.17
CA ASP A 76 -11.34 1.07 0.35
C ASP A 76 -10.56 0.05 1.19
N MET A 77 -9.77 0.53 2.16
CA MET A 77 -9.01 -0.30 3.08
C MET A 77 -9.92 -1.07 4.06
N LEU A 78 -10.99 -0.44 4.52
CA LEU A 78 -12.00 -1.09 5.37
C LEU A 78 -12.76 -2.17 4.61
N ALA A 79 -13.23 -1.88 3.40
CA ALA A 79 -13.87 -2.85 2.52
C ALA A 79 -12.93 -4.02 2.20
N PHE A 80 -11.64 -3.75 1.96
CA PHE A 80 -10.63 -4.78 1.70
C PHE A 80 -10.41 -5.72 2.89
N THR A 81 -10.26 -5.16 4.10
CA THR A 81 -10.04 -5.95 5.32
C THR A 81 -11.31 -6.65 5.80
N GLY A 82 -12.50 -6.16 5.41
CA GLY A 82 -13.78 -6.67 5.87
C GLY A 82 -14.08 -6.33 7.33
N CYS A 83 -13.45 -5.29 7.88
CA CYS A 83 -13.70 -4.86 9.25
C CYS A 83 -15.04 -4.11 9.33
N THR A 84 -15.99 -4.63 10.11
CA THR A 84 -17.32 -4.03 10.32
C THR A 84 -17.54 -3.55 11.75
N LYS A 85 -16.49 -3.59 12.58
CA LYS A 85 -16.58 -3.21 13.99
C LYS A 85 -16.91 -1.73 14.10
N GLU A 86 -17.90 -1.40 14.94
CA GLU A 86 -18.38 -0.03 15.18
C GLU A 86 -19.06 0.64 13.98
N LEU A 87 -19.41 -0.11 12.94
CA LEU A 87 -20.19 0.39 11.80
C LEU A 87 -21.69 0.14 11.99
N ASN A 88 -22.50 1.05 11.43
CA ASN A 88 -23.93 0.84 11.31
C ASN A 88 -24.28 -0.05 10.10
N LYS A 89 -25.54 -0.53 10.02
CA LYS A 89 -25.97 -1.45 8.95
C LYS A 89 -25.74 -0.87 7.55
N GLN A 90 -26.04 0.41 7.35
CA GLN A 90 -25.85 1.07 6.05
C GLN A 90 -24.37 1.10 5.66
N GLU A 91 -23.48 1.44 6.60
CA GLU A 91 -22.03 1.46 6.36
C GLU A 91 -21.49 0.04 6.05
N VAL A 92 -22.02 -0.99 6.71
CA VAL A 92 -21.67 -2.38 6.43
C VAL A 92 -22.07 -2.79 5.01
N ASP A 93 -23.28 -2.43 4.57
CA ASP A 93 -23.76 -2.75 3.23
C ASP A 93 -22.98 -1.99 2.14
N GLU A 94 -22.63 -0.73 2.40
CA GLU A 94 -21.76 0.07 1.54
C GLU A 94 -20.38 -0.60 1.38
N LEU A 95 -19.70 -0.93 2.48
CA LEU A 95 -18.38 -1.56 2.43
C LEU A 95 -18.42 -2.95 1.81
N THR A 96 -19.50 -3.71 2.05
CA THR A 96 -19.70 -5.03 1.45
C THR A 96 -19.82 -4.93 -0.07
N SER A 97 -20.60 -3.95 -0.56
CA SER A 97 -20.72 -3.67 -1.99
C SER A 97 -19.37 -3.25 -2.60
N MET A 98 -18.63 -2.37 -1.92
CA MET A 98 -17.29 -1.96 -2.36
C MET A 98 -16.31 -3.13 -2.40
N ARG A 99 -16.38 -4.07 -1.45
CA ARG A 99 -15.51 -5.24 -1.41
C ARG A 99 -15.65 -6.12 -2.67
N PHE A 100 -16.86 -6.31 -3.18
CA PHE A 100 -17.07 -7.08 -4.41
C PHE A 100 -16.44 -6.38 -5.63
N VAL A 101 -16.56 -5.06 -5.72
CA VAL A 101 -15.93 -4.25 -6.79
C VAL A 101 -14.41 -4.24 -6.66
N ILE A 102 -13.90 -4.17 -5.43
CA ILE A 102 -12.48 -4.17 -5.14
C ILE A 102 -11.86 -5.55 -5.46
N GLN A 103 -12.56 -6.65 -5.15
CA GLN A 103 -12.12 -8.00 -5.51
C GLN A 103 -12.07 -8.21 -7.03
N SER A 104 -13.04 -7.70 -7.80
CA SER A 104 -12.97 -7.78 -9.27
C SER A 104 -11.82 -6.96 -9.85
N PHE A 105 -11.46 -5.83 -9.23
CA PHE A 105 -10.27 -5.04 -9.58
C PHE A 105 -8.95 -5.77 -9.24
N PHE A 106 -8.89 -6.44 -8.09
CA PHE A 106 -7.68 -7.12 -7.61
C PHE A 106 -7.47 -8.54 -8.15
N LEU A 107 -8.52 -9.17 -8.69
CA LEU A 107 -8.41 -10.41 -9.48
C LEU A 107 -7.91 -10.13 -10.91
N SER A 108 -7.81 -8.86 -11.31
CA SER A 108 -7.17 -8.49 -12.56
C SER A 108 -5.68 -8.82 -12.51
N PRO A 109 -5.12 -9.54 -13.51
CA PRO A 109 -3.70 -9.93 -13.58
C PRO A 109 -2.71 -8.75 -13.44
N GLN A 110 -3.18 -7.52 -13.65
CA GLN A 110 -2.40 -6.28 -13.58
C GLN A 110 -2.10 -5.80 -12.15
N PHE A 111 -2.92 -6.20 -11.16
CA PHE A 111 -2.78 -5.77 -9.77
C PHE A 111 -2.35 -6.92 -8.86
N GLY A 112 -1.23 -7.55 -9.23
CA GLY A 112 -0.60 -8.59 -8.42
C GLY A 112 -0.33 -8.11 -6.98
N PHE A 113 -0.97 -8.77 -6.01
CA PHE A 113 -0.64 -8.62 -4.60
C PHE A 113 0.56 -9.47 -4.23
N SER A 114 1.48 -8.90 -3.43
CA SER A 114 2.53 -9.67 -2.77
C SER A 114 1.89 -10.67 -1.79
N SER A 115 2.57 -11.79 -1.54
CA SER A 115 2.13 -12.85 -0.62
C SER A 115 1.78 -12.31 0.79
N LEU A 116 2.39 -11.20 1.20
CA LEU A 116 2.16 -10.54 2.49
C LEU A 116 0.72 -10.01 2.63
N MET A 117 0.14 -9.46 1.57
CA MET A 117 -1.25 -8.95 1.58
C MET A 117 -2.27 -10.09 1.66
N ARG A 118 -1.98 -11.26 1.06
CA ARG A 118 -2.78 -12.48 1.25
C ARG A 118 -2.68 -13.01 2.69
N TYR A 119 -1.52 -12.86 3.33
CA TYR A 119 -1.28 -13.32 4.70
C TYR A 119 -2.05 -12.47 5.72
N VAL A 120 -2.10 -11.14 5.54
CA VAL A 120 -2.87 -10.24 6.42
C VAL A 120 -4.37 -10.58 6.37
N SER A 121 -4.92 -10.93 5.20
CA SER A 121 -6.33 -11.39 5.10
C SER A 121 -6.61 -12.75 5.73
N LYS A 122 -5.60 -13.64 5.89
CA LYS A 122 -5.77 -14.96 6.52
C LYS A 122 -5.42 -14.98 8.01
N GLY A 123 -4.63 -14.03 8.50
CA GLY A 123 -4.09 -14.03 9.87
C GLY A 123 -4.82 -13.18 10.90
N MET A 124 -5.87 -12.45 10.53
CA MET A 124 -6.51 -11.48 11.44
C MET A 124 -7.57 -12.14 12.35
N HIS A 125 -7.15 -13.09 13.19
CA HIS A 125 -7.91 -13.49 14.37
C HIS A 125 -7.66 -12.46 15.48
N VAL A 126 -8.59 -11.51 15.65
CA VAL A 126 -8.56 -10.55 16.76
C VAL A 126 -9.11 -11.27 18.00
N HIS A 127 -8.23 -11.63 18.94
CA HIS A 127 -8.67 -12.09 20.26
C HIS A 127 -9.43 -10.96 20.97
N GLY A 128 -10.72 -11.16 21.20
CA GLY A 128 -11.58 -10.23 21.93
C GLY A 128 -11.13 -10.07 23.38
N GLY A 129 -10.61 -8.89 23.71
CA GLY A 129 -10.37 -8.49 25.09
C GLY A 129 -11.71 -8.29 25.81
N ARG A 130 -11.97 -9.13 26.83
CA ARG A 130 -13.05 -8.95 27.80
C ARG A 130 -12.96 -7.57 28.44
N ARG A 131 -14.02 -6.77 28.32
CA ARG A 131 -14.29 -5.63 29.20
C ARG A 131 -14.50 -6.16 30.62
N ARG A 132 -13.59 -5.86 31.55
CA ARG A 132 -13.88 -5.89 32.99
C ARG A 132 -14.67 -4.62 33.32
N ARG A 133 -15.92 -4.79 33.77
CA ARG A 133 -16.51 -3.96 34.81
C ARG A 133 -16.45 -4.75 36.10
#